data_AF-A0A2V8RK11-F1
#
_entry.id   AF-A0A2V8RK11-F1
#
_cell.length_a   1.000
_cell.length_b   1.000
_cell.length_c   1.000
_cell.angle_alpha   90.00
_cell.angle_beta   90.00
_cell.angle_gamma   90.00
#
_symmetry.space_group_name_H-M   'P 1'
#
loop_
_entity.id
_entity.type
_entity.pdbx_description
1 polymer ?
#
loop_
_entity_poly.entity_id
_entity_poly.type
_entity_poly.pdbx_seq_one_letter_code
_entity_poly.pdbx_strand_id
1 'polypeptide(L)'
;PAATENKMEEITATELKQRLDRGDDIQIIDVREPHEYEIALIPGSRLIPLGQVLDRVSEIDAGRETVVHCKMGGRSAKAIET
;
A
#
# COMPACT_ATOMS: atom_id res chain seq x y z
N PRO A 1 1.23 -9.66 31.33
CA PRO A 1 0.38 -8.92 30.38
C PRO A 1 1.23 -8.34 29.24
N ALA A 2 1.32 -9.06 28.13
CA ALA A 2 2.05 -8.61 26.94
C ALA A 2 1.20 -7.54 26.24
N ALA A 3 1.74 -6.33 26.14
CA ALA A 3 1.18 -5.30 25.28
C ALA A 3 1.27 -5.80 23.83
N THR A 4 0.13 -5.94 23.16
CA THR A 4 0.11 -6.11 21.71
C THR A 4 0.58 -4.80 21.10
N GLU A 5 1.88 -4.69 20.81
CA GLU A 5 2.40 -3.68 19.90
C GLU A 5 1.73 -3.91 18.54
N ASN A 6 0.85 -3.00 18.11
CA ASN A 6 0.43 -2.89 16.72
C ASN A 6 1.64 -2.42 15.91
N LYS A 7 2.61 -3.31 15.67
CA LYS A 7 3.68 -3.09 14.70
C LYS A 7 3.04 -3.20 13.33
N MET A 8 2.96 -2.05 12.67
CA MET A 8 2.63 -1.96 11.25
C MET A 8 3.46 -3.00 10.50
N GLU A 9 2.81 -3.94 9.82
CA GLU A 9 3.52 -4.99 9.09
C GLU A 9 4.16 -4.36 7.85
N GLU A 10 5.49 -4.37 7.80
CA GLU A 10 6.27 -3.82 6.71
C GLU A 10 6.75 -4.93 5.77
N ILE A 11 6.72 -4.65 4.46
CA ILE A 11 7.27 -5.52 3.43
C ILE A 11 8.33 -4.76 2.63
N THR A 12 9.45 -5.43 2.34
CA THR A 12 10.47 -4.82 1.46
C THR A 12 10.01 -4.88 0.01
N ALA A 13 10.50 -3.95 -0.84
CA ALA A 13 10.20 -3.97 -2.27
C ALA A 13 10.62 -5.29 -2.94
N THR A 14 11.75 -5.87 -2.51
CA THR A 14 12.24 -7.16 -3.03
C THR A 14 11.30 -8.30 -2.66
N GLU A 15 10.85 -8.36 -1.41
CA GLU A 15 9.90 -9.38 -0.96
C GLU A 15 8.58 -9.25 -1.72
N LEU A 16 7.99 -8.05 -1.76
CA LEU A 16 6.75 -7.79 -2.50
C LEU A 16 6.87 -8.26 -3.96
N LYS A 17 7.99 -7.94 -4.63
CA LYS A 17 8.24 -8.36 -6.00
C LYS A 17 8.30 -9.88 -6.15
N GLN A 18 8.94 -10.59 -5.23
CA GLN A 18 8.95 -12.06 -5.23
C GLN A 18 7.55 -12.64 -5.08
N ARG A 19 6.71 -12.05 -4.21
CA ARG A 19 5.32 -12.50 -4.01
C ARG A 19 4.47 -12.30 -5.27
N LEU A 20 4.62 -11.15 -5.91
CA LEU A 20 3.95 -10.86 -7.18
C LEU A 20 4.42 -11.81 -8.30
N ASP A 21 5.72 -12.10 -8.37
CA ASP A 21 6.28 -13.06 -9.34
C ASP A 21 5.78 -14.50 -9.11
N ARG A 22 5.43 -14.87 -7.87
CA ARG A 22 4.80 -16.17 -7.54
C ARG A 22 3.31 -16.24 -7.87
N GLY A 23 2.68 -15.10 -8.16
CA GLY A 23 1.25 -15.00 -8.42
C GLY A 23 0.39 -14.90 -7.15
N ASP A 24 0.96 -14.46 -6.02
CA ASP A 24 0.20 -14.17 -4.81
C ASP A 24 -0.87 -13.08 -5.13
N ASP A 25 -2.11 -13.26 -4.67
CA ASP A 25 -3.18 -12.28 -4.89
C ASP A 25 -3.05 -11.12 -3.88
N ILE A 26 -2.30 -10.10 -4.27
CA ILE A 26 -2.03 -8.92 -3.45
C ILE A 26 -2.56 -7.69 -4.18
N GLN A 27 -3.39 -6.90 -3.51
CA GLN A 27 -3.77 -5.58 -4.01
C GLN A 27 -2.72 -4.55 -3.57
N ILE A 28 -2.28 -3.71 -4.50
CA ILE A 28 -1.27 -2.69 -4.23
C ILE A 28 -1.94 -1.32 -4.32
N ILE A 29 -1.89 -0.54 -3.24
CA ILE A 29 -2.42 0.82 -3.19
C ILE A 29 -1.25 1.81 -3.18
N ASP A 30 -1.18 2.63 -4.21
CA ASP A 30 -0.20 3.69 -4.34
C ASP A 30 -0.77 4.99 -3.79
N VAL A 31 -0.18 5.51 -2.71
CA VAL A 31 -0.62 6.76 -2.05
C VAL A 31 0.25 7.96 -2.42
N ARG A 32 1.04 7.85 -3.50
CA ARG A 32 1.83 8.95 -4.05
C ARG A 32 0.94 9.98 -4.76
N GLU A 33 1.58 11.09 -5.16
CA GLU A 33 0.93 12.08 -6.01
C GLU A 33 0.80 11.55 -7.44
N PRO A 34 -0.23 11.97 -8.21
CA PRO A 34 -0.46 11.49 -9.57
C PRO A 34 0.75 11.64 -10.50
N HIS A 35 1.48 12.75 -10.41
CA HIS A 35 2.69 12.97 -11.22
C HIS A 35 3.81 11.96 -10.92
N GLU A 36 3.92 11.44 -9.69
CA GLU A 36 4.91 10.40 -9.36
C GLU A 36 4.50 9.04 -9.95
N TYR A 37 3.19 8.78 -10.00
CA TYR A 37 2.61 7.56 -10.58
C TYR A 37 2.75 7.53 -12.10
N GLU A 38 2.55 8.67 -12.76
CA GLU A 38 2.72 8.85 -14.21
C GLU A 38 4.18 8.62 -14.66
N ILE A 39 5.15 8.99 -13.83
CA ILE A 39 6.58 8.75 -14.11
C ILE A 39 6.90 7.25 -14.07
N ALA A 40 6.39 6.55 -13.05
CA ALA A 40 6.57 5.12 -12.88
C ALA A 40 5.54 4.55 -11.92
N LEU A 41 5.01 3.36 -12.24
CA LEU A 41 4.03 2.64 -11.44
C LEU A 41 4.41 1.16 -11.30
N ILE A 42 3.89 0.53 -10.25
CA ILE A 42 3.95 -0.92 -10.10
C ILE A 42 2.78 -1.52 -10.91
N PRO A 43 3.01 -2.45 -11.85
CA PRO A 43 1.92 -3.05 -12.61
C PRO A 43 0.84 -3.63 -11.69
N GLY A 44 -0.42 -3.29 -11.95
CA GLY A 44 -1.55 -3.71 -11.12
C GLY A 44 -1.79 -2.86 -9.86
N SER A 45 -0.96 -1.86 -9.57
CA SER A 45 -1.23 -0.95 -8.46
C SER A 45 -2.33 0.07 -8.79
N ARG A 46 -3.14 0.37 -7.78
CA ARG A 46 -4.20 1.39 -7.85
C ARG A 46 -3.74 2.67 -7.19
N LEU A 47 -3.82 3.79 -7.91
CA LEU A 47 -3.51 5.11 -7.37
C LEU A 47 -4.67 5.64 -6.52
N ILE A 48 -4.42 5.84 -5.23
CA ILE A 48 -5.30 6.53 -4.29
C ILE A 48 -4.42 7.50 -3.48
N PRO A 49 -4.25 8.76 -3.92
CA PRO A 49 -3.39 9.71 -3.23
C PRO A 49 -3.75 9.83 -1.75
N LEU A 50 -2.76 10.02 -0.87
CA LEU A 50 -2.97 10.01 0.58
C LEU A 50 -4.15 10.89 1.03
N GLY A 51 -4.29 12.09 0.46
CA GLY A 51 -5.37 13.02 0.79
C GLY A 51 -6.78 12.57 0.38
N GLN A 52 -6.90 11.49 -0.40
CA GLN A 52 -8.16 10.92 -0.88
C GLN A 52 -8.45 9.53 -0.29
N VAL A 53 -7.53 8.96 0.51
CA VAL A 53 -7.66 7.58 1.01
C VAL A 53 -8.96 7.39 1.82
N LEU A 54 -9.30 8.35 2.68
CA LEU A 54 -10.53 8.30 3.49
C LEU A 54 -11.80 8.29 2.63
N ASP A 55 -11.85 9.17 1.63
CA ASP A 55 -13.03 9.29 0.75
C ASP A 55 -13.16 8.10 -0.21
N ARG A 56 -12.05 7.43 -0.50
CA ARG A 56 -11.95 6.34 -1.48
C ARG A 56 -11.66 4.98 -0.84
N VAL A 57 -11.82 4.85 0.48
CA VAL A 57 -11.56 3.59 1.20
C VAL A 57 -12.40 2.43 0.67
N SER A 58 -13.61 2.71 0.18
CA SER A 58 -14.49 1.74 -0.45
C SER A 58 -13.92 1.11 -1.74
N GLU A 59 -12.87 1.69 -2.32
CA GLU A 59 -12.15 1.12 -3.45
C GLU A 59 -11.10 0.09 -3.01
N ILE A 60 -10.79 -0.01 -1.72
CA ILE A 60 -9.85 -0.98 -1.16
C ILE A 60 -10.64 -2.19 -0.67
N ASP A 61 -10.31 -3.36 -1.19
CA ASP A 61 -11.02 -4.59 -0.83
C ASP A 61 -10.52 -5.11 0.53
N ALA A 62 -11.32 -4.97 1.59
CA ALA A 62 -10.93 -5.43 2.91
C ALA A 62 -10.74 -6.97 3.02
N GLY A 63 -11.19 -7.75 2.04
CA GLY A 63 -11.02 -9.21 2.00
C GLY A 63 -9.72 -9.68 1.36
N ARG A 64 -8.94 -8.77 0.74
CA ARG A 64 -7.69 -9.09 0.05
C ARG A 64 -6.50 -8.47 0.77
N GLU A 65 -5.39 -9.18 0.76
CA GLU A 65 -4.14 -8.65 1.32
C GLU A 65 -3.76 -7.35 0.60
N THR A 66 -3.56 -6.29 1.39
CA THR A 66 -3.33 -4.93 0.88
C THR A 66 -1.94 -4.46 1.24
N VAL A 67 -1.16 -4.10 0.23
CA VAL A 67 0.12 -3.43 0.41
C VAL A 67 -0.02 -1.98 -0.02
N VAL A 68 0.13 -1.07 0.95
CA VAL A 68 0.12 0.37 0.71
C VAL A 68 1.55 0.84 0.55
N HIS A 69 1.87 1.52 -0.55
CA HIS A 69 3.23 2.02 -0.79
C HIS A 69 3.24 3.51 -1.13
N CYS A 70 4.38 4.13 -0.83
CA CYS A 70 4.71 5.47 -1.29
C CYS A 70 6.19 5.55 -1.67
N LYS A 71 6.73 6.77 -1.84
CA LYS A 71 8.14 6.94 -2.20
C LYS A 71 9.14 6.53 -1.11
N MET A 72 8.83 6.77 0.18
CA MET A 72 9.79 6.62 1.29
C MET A 72 9.17 6.06 2.59
N GLY A 73 8.00 5.43 2.54
CA GLY A 73 7.32 4.85 3.71
C GLY A 73 6.42 5.81 4.52
N GLY A 74 6.73 7.11 4.60
CA GLY A 74 5.98 8.04 5.47
C GLY A 74 4.48 8.21 5.14
N ARG A 75 4.13 8.29 3.85
CA ARG A 75 2.71 8.43 3.42
C ARG A 75 1.93 7.12 3.57
N SER A 76 2.57 5.99 3.30
CA SER A 76 1.94 4.67 3.46
C SER A 76 1.67 4.37 4.92
N ALA A 77 2.59 4.72 5.83
CA ALA A 77 2.34 4.60 7.26
C ALA A 77 1.14 5.44 7.70
N LYS A 78 1.08 6.70 7.24
CA LYS A 78 -0.04 7.58 7.54
C LYS A 78 -1.37 7.05 7.01
N ALA A 79 -1.39 6.47 5.82
CA ALA A 79 -2.58 5.89 5.21
C ALA A 79 -3.14 4.69 5.99
N ILE A 80 -2.28 3.90 6.65
CA ILE A 80 -2.69 2.74 7.47
C ILE A 80 -3.25 3.16 8.83
N GLU A 81 -2.75 4.27 9.39
CA GLU A 81 -3.20 4.79 10.70
C GLU A 81 -4.52 5.58 10.65
N THR A 82 -5.00 5.91 9.44
CA THR A 82 -6.13 6.83 9.23
C THR A 82 -7.40 6.06 8.95
#